data_AF-A0ABD5GJL6-F1
#
_entry.id   AF-A0ABD5GJL6-F1
#
_cell.length_a   1.000
_cell.length_b   1.000
_cell.length_c   1.000
_cell.angle_alpha   90.00
_cell.angle_beta   90.00
_cell.angle_gamma   90.00
#
_symmetry.space_group_name_H-M   'P 1'
#
loop_
_entity.id
_entity.type
_entity.pdbx_description
1 polymer ?
#
loop_
_entity_poly.entity_id
_entity_poly.type
_entity_poly.pdbx_seq_one_letter_code
_entity_poly.pdbx_strand_id
1 'polypeptide(L)'
;MSHLEVTKETPEKQEAQEPQSAVEIAFDAVECMRLELLSARELISVLRAIDRDMDSTQHIRQLCRAGMKAAEYVCEGLDAMADVFTVQLKELQGLGTSAQSAEVAHG
;
A
#
# COMPACT_ATOMS: atom_id res chain seq x y z
N MET A 1 13.53 19.31 -47.07
CA MET A 1 13.59 19.09 -45.61
C MET A 1 12.33 18.38 -45.19
N SER A 2 12.48 17.38 -44.33
CA SER A 2 11.57 16.25 -44.12
C SER A 2 10.19 16.64 -43.59
N HIS A 3 9.15 16.00 -44.12
CA HIS A 3 7.84 15.89 -43.47
C HIS A 3 8.01 15.07 -42.19
N LEU A 4 7.67 15.65 -41.04
CA LEU A 4 7.56 14.93 -39.78
C LEU A 4 6.16 14.31 -39.75
N GLU A 5 6.07 13.02 -40.04
CA GLU A 5 4.86 12.24 -39.79
C GLU A 5 4.69 12.10 -38.29
N VAL A 6 3.67 12.78 -37.75
CA VAL A 6 3.21 12.56 -36.38
C VAL A 6 2.53 11.19 -36.37
N THR A 7 3.26 10.17 -35.92
CA THR A 7 2.68 8.87 -35.60
C THR A 7 1.62 9.08 -34.53
N LYS A 8 0.35 8.93 -34.91
CA LYS A 8 -0.76 8.75 -33.97
C LYS A 8 -0.47 7.48 -33.18
N GLU A 9 0.01 7.63 -31.95
CA GLU A 9 -0.03 6.57 -30.97
C GLU A 9 -1.50 6.21 -30.78
N THR A 10 -1.90 5.07 -31.35
CA THR A 10 -3.18 4.42 -31.02
C THR A 10 -3.23 4.27 -29.51
N PRO A 11 -4.29 4.74 -28.82
CA PRO A 11 -4.42 4.49 -27.39
C PRO A 11 -4.41 2.98 -27.22
N GLU A 12 -3.42 2.48 -26.47
CA GLU A 12 -3.35 1.09 -26.09
C GLU A 12 -4.71 0.70 -25.54
N LYS A 13 -5.29 -0.33 -26.14
CA LYS A 13 -6.57 -0.89 -25.78
C LYS A 13 -6.41 -1.36 -24.33
N GLN A 14 -6.83 -0.53 -23.37
CA GLN A 14 -6.93 -0.93 -21.97
C GLN A 14 -7.76 -2.21 -21.97
N GLU A 15 -7.10 -3.34 -21.72
CA GLU A 15 -7.79 -4.59 -21.48
C GLU A 15 -8.76 -4.30 -20.35
N ALA A 16 -10.06 -4.50 -20.62
CA ALA A 16 -11.08 -4.36 -19.61
C ALA A 16 -10.77 -5.42 -18.54
N GLN A 17 -10.09 -5.01 -17.47
CA GLN A 17 -9.90 -5.85 -16.29
C GLN A 17 -11.27 -6.31 -15.83
N GLU A 18 -11.39 -7.62 -15.57
CA GLU A 18 -12.60 -8.16 -14.98
C GLU A 18 -12.93 -7.37 -13.72
N PRO A 19 -14.21 -7.03 -13.48
CA PRO A 19 -14.58 -6.25 -12.32
C PRO A 19 -14.22 -7.03 -11.04
N GLN A 20 -13.18 -6.58 -10.33
CA GLN A 20 -12.81 -7.10 -9.02
C GLN A 20 -13.96 -6.81 -8.03
N SER A 21 -14.22 -7.77 -7.16
CA SER A 21 -15.15 -7.59 -6.05
C SER A 21 -14.58 -6.56 -5.06
N ALA A 22 -15.47 -5.85 -4.36
CA ALA A 22 -15.06 -4.91 -3.32
C ALA A 22 -14.21 -5.59 -2.20
N VAL A 23 -14.40 -6.89 -1.99
CA VAL A 23 -13.62 -7.69 -1.03
C VAL A 23 -12.19 -7.90 -1.52
N GLU A 24 -12.00 -8.22 -2.80
CA GLU A 24 -10.67 -8.38 -3.40
C GLU A 24 -9.89 -7.06 -3.37
N ILE A 25 -10.53 -5.95 -3.75
CA ILE A 25 -9.90 -4.62 -3.69
C ILE A 25 -9.45 -4.27 -2.27
N ALA A 26 -10.30 -4.55 -1.27
CA ALA A 26 -9.97 -4.29 0.12
C ALA A 26 -8.83 -5.21 0.60
N PHE A 27 -8.77 -6.46 0.14
CA PHE A 27 -7.69 -7.39 0.46
C PHE A 27 -6.35 -6.89 -0.12
N ASP A 28 -6.34 -6.53 -1.40
CA ASP A 28 -5.17 -6.00 -2.10
C ASP A 28 -4.65 -4.72 -1.41
N ALA A 29 -5.56 -3.85 -0.95
CA ALA A 29 -5.19 -2.65 -0.19
C ALA A 29 -4.49 -2.99 1.13
N VAL A 30 -5.01 -3.96 1.91
CA VAL A 30 -4.37 -4.43 3.16
C VAL A 30 -3.00 -5.04 2.90
N GLU A 31 -2.87 -5.85 1.84
CA GLU A 31 -1.59 -6.45 1.48
C GLU A 31 -0.55 -5.40 1.07
N CYS A 32 -0.95 -4.43 0.24
CA CYS A 32 -0.12 -3.31 -0.15
C CYS A 32 0.39 -2.51 1.06
N MET A 33 -0.49 -2.15 2.01
CA MET A 33 -0.08 -1.44 3.22
C MET A 33 0.91 -2.24 4.08
N ARG A 34 0.75 -3.57 4.15
CA ARG A 34 1.69 -4.43 4.90
C ARG A 34 3.07 -4.48 4.25
N LEU A 35 3.14 -4.51 2.92
CA LEU A 35 4.40 -4.48 2.18
C LEU A 35 5.11 -3.13 2.34
N GLU A 36 4.36 -2.02 2.25
CA GLU A 36 4.91 -0.68 2.48
C GLU A 36 5.42 -0.50 3.92
N LEU A 37 4.68 -1.02 4.90
CA LEU A 37 5.11 -1.01 6.30
C LEU A 37 6.41 -1.80 6.51
N LEU A 38 6.55 -2.96 5.87
CA LEU A 38 7.79 -3.74 5.92
C LEU A 38 8.96 -2.93 5.33
N SER A 39 8.75 -2.32 4.17
CA SER A 39 9.77 -1.51 3.49
C SER A 39 10.20 -0.29 4.32
N ALA A 40 9.25 0.38 4.96
CA ALA A 40 9.54 1.48 5.88
C ALA A 40 10.35 1.02 7.11
N ARG A 41 10.04 -0.16 7.68
CA ARG A 41 10.81 -0.75 8.78
C ARG A 41 12.23 -1.13 8.38
N GLU A 42 12.42 -1.64 7.16
CA GLU A 42 13.75 -1.91 6.61
C GLU A 42 14.57 -0.63 6.45
N LEU A 43 13.96 0.44 5.92
CA LEU A 43 14.60 1.76 5.83
C LEU A 43 15.04 2.27 7.21
N ILE A 44 14.18 2.18 8.22
CA ILE A 44 14.53 2.56 9.60
C ILE A 44 15.74 1.76 10.10
N SER A 45 15.80 0.46 9.80
CA SER A 45 16.94 -0.39 10.17
C SER A 45 18.25 0.09 9.55
N VAL A 46 18.23 0.43 8.25
CA VAL A 46 19.39 0.98 7.54
C VAL A 46 19.83 2.32 8.13
N LEU A 47 18.89 3.25 8.33
CA LEU A 47 19.19 4.56 8.91
C LEU A 47 19.76 4.45 10.33
N ARG A 48 19.27 3.49 11.11
CA ARG A 48 19.76 3.20 12.46
C ARG A 48 21.16 2.60 12.45
N ALA A 49 21.49 1.77 11.46
CA ALA A 49 22.84 1.26 11.28
C ALA A 49 23.83 2.40 10.98
N ILE A 50 23.46 3.33 10.09
CA ILE A 50 24.29 4.51 9.76
C ILE A 50 24.42 5.46 10.97
N ASP A 51 23.36 5.68 11.76
CA ASP A 51 23.45 6.52 12.96
C ASP A 51 24.41 5.96 14.02
N ARG A 52 24.57 4.63 14.06
CA ARG A 52 25.47 3.94 15.01
C ARG A 52 26.90 3.78 14.50
N ASP A 53 27.13 4.03 13.21
CA ASP A 53 28.45 3.98 12.62
C ASP A 53 29.30 5.17 13.10
N MET A 54 30.45 4.84 13.70
CA MET A 54 31.37 5.84 14.23
C MET A 54 32.15 6.56 13.13
N ASP A 55 32.29 5.95 11.95
CA ASP A 55 33.00 6.54 10.81
C ASP A 55 32.11 7.54 10.04
N SER A 56 30.80 7.49 10.27
CA SER A 56 29.86 8.45 9.71
C SER A 56 30.05 9.86 10.27
N THR A 57 29.83 10.88 9.44
CA THR A 57 29.93 12.28 9.90
C THR A 57 28.74 12.65 10.79
N GLN A 58 28.91 13.68 11.63
CA GLN A 58 27.81 14.20 12.46
C GLN A 58 26.60 14.63 11.62
N HIS A 59 26.82 15.25 10.46
CA HIS A 59 25.74 15.70 9.58
C HIS A 59 24.95 14.51 9.01
N ILE A 60 25.64 13.46 8.57
CA ILE A 60 25.01 12.22 8.09
C ILE A 60 24.12 11.61 9.19
N ARG A 61 24.65 11.47 10.41
CA ARG A 61 23.87 10.95 11.54
C ARG A 61 22.63 11.81 11.85
N GLN A 62 22.72 13.14 11.75
CA GLN A 62 21.56 14.02 11.92
C GLN A 62 20.50 13.79 10.85
N LEU A 63 20.90 13.64 9.57
CA LEU A 63 19.99 13.30 8.49
C LEU A 63 19.34 11.94 8.73
N CYS A 64 20.10 10.93 9.16
CA CYS A 64 19.55 9.61 9.49
C CYS A 64 18.51 9.67 10.61
N ARG A 65 18.75 10.46 11.67
CA ARG A 65 17.76 10.66 12.74
C ARG A 65 16.49 11.34 12.26
N ALA A 66 16.60 12.34 11.39
CA ALA A 66 15.44 12.98 10.78
C ALA A 66 14.66 11.98 9.90
N GLY A 67 15.36 11.20 9.09
CA GLY A 67 14.78 10.14 8.26
C GLY A 67 14.08 9.06 9.07
N MET A 68 14.69 8.61 10.19
CA MET A 68 14.07 7.62 11.09
C MET A 68 12.73 8.14 11.64
N LYS A 69 12.69 9.39 12.12
CA LYS A 69 11.44 9.99 12.63
C LYS A 69 10.36 10.08 11.55
N ALA A 70 10.74 10.46 10.33
CA ALA A 70 9.81 10.54 9.22
C ALA A 70 9.25 9.16 8.85
N ALA A 71 10.11 8.14 8.79
CA ALA A 71 9.70 6.77 8.52
C ALA A 71 8.84 6.18 9.64
N GLU A 72 9.15 6.47 10.92
CA GLU A 72 8.35 6.06 12.08
C GLU A 72 6.93 6.65 11.99
N TYR A 73 6.81 7.95 11.66
CA TYR A 73 5.50 8.58 11.43
C TYR A 73 4.70 7.92 10.30
N VAL A 74 5.35 7.58 9.18
CA VAL A 74 4.69 6.87 8.08
C VAL A 74 4.25 5.46 8.52
N CYS A 75 5.08 4.74 9.28
CA CYS A 75 4.72 3.43 9.82
C CYS A 75 3.46 3.51 10.70
N GLU A 76 3.40 4.47 11.63
CA GLU A 76 2.24 4.67 12.51
C GLU A 76 0.96 4.94 11.71
N GLY A 77 1.05 5.76 10.66
CA GLY A 77 -0.07 6.04 9.76
C GLY A 77 -0.53 4.80 8.97
N LEU A 78 0.42 4.03 8.44
CA LEU A 78 0.13 2.79 7.71
C LEU A 78 -0.47 1.71 8.60
N ASP A 79 0.06 1.52 9.81
CA ASP A 79 -0.49 0.58 10.80
C ASP A 79 -1.95 0.96 11.15
N ALA A 80 -2.22 2.24 11.43
CA ALA A 80 -3.58 2.71 11.73
C ALA A 80 -4.56 2.51 10.55
N MET A 81 -4.11 2.76 9.31
CA MET A 81 -4.95 2.52 8.13
C MET A 81 -5.18 1.03 7.90
N ALA A 82 -4.16 0.18 8.06
CA ALA A 82 -4.30 -1.27 7.91
C ALA A 82 -5.31 -1.86 8.90
N ASP A 83 -5.36 -1.36 10.13
CA ASP A 83 -6.36 -1.74 11.13
C ASP A 83 -7.79 -1.39 10.69
N VAL A 84 -8.00 -0.15 10.20
CA VAL A 84 -9.30 0.30 9.68
C VAL A 84 -9.77 -0.58 8.51
N PHE A 85 -8.91 -0.81 7.53
CA PHE A 85 -9.24 -1.65 6.38
C PHE A 85 -9.50 -3.11 6.79
N THR A 86 -8.76 -3.63 7.78
CA THR A 86 -8.99 -4.98 8.30
C THR A 86 -10.37 -5.11 8.96
N VAL A 87 -10.83 -4.09 9.69
CA VAL A 87 -12.19 -4.06 10.25
C VAL A 87 -13.24 -4.01 9.14
N GLN A 88 -13.07 -3.11 8.17
CA GLN A 88 -14.02 -2.97 7.04
C GLN A 88 -14.10 -4.24 6.19
N LEU A 89 -12.99 -4.96 6.00
CA LEU A 89 -12.96 -6.26 5.32
C LEU A 89 -13.82 -7.30 6.04
N LYS A 90 -13.73 -7.37 7.37
CA LYS A 90 -14.55 -8.29 8.16
C LYS A 90 -16.04 -7.96 8.04
N GLU A 91 -16.39 -6.67 8.03
CA GLU A 91 -17.76 -6.21 7.83
C GLU A 91 -18.29 -6.61 6.43
N LEU A 92 -17.50 -6.38 5.37
CA LEU A 92 -17.85 -6.78 4.01
C LEU A 92 -18.06 -8.30 3.89
N GLN A 93 -17.20 -9.10 4.52
CA GLN A 93 -17.33 -10.57 4.55
C GLN A 93 -18.55 -11.03 5.37
N GLY A 94 -18.87 -10.35 6.47
CA GLY A 94 -20.07 -10.60 7.28
C GLY A 94 -21.37 -10.27 6.54
N LEU A 95 -21.38 -9.23 5.70
CA LEU A 95 -22.55 -8.88 4.89
C LEU A 95 -22.85 -9.94 3.82
N GLY A 96 -21.82 -10.58 3.24
CA GLY A 96 -21.98 -11.67 2.26
C GLY A 96 -22.65 -12.93 2.82
N THR A 97 -22.49 -13.22 4.12
CA THR A 97 -23.13 -14.38 4.77
C THR A 97 -24.58 -14.12 5.19
N SER A 98 -24.94 -12.85 5.43
CA SER A 98 -26.32 -12.47 5.74
C SER A 98 -27.25 -12.51 4.52
N ALA A 99 -26.73 -12.23 3.32
CA ALA A 99 -27.52 -12.27 2.08
C ALA A 99 -27.89 -13.70 1.65
N GLN A 100 -27.00 -14.68 1.83
CA GLN A 100 -27.28 -16.09 1.52
C GLN A 100 -28.28 -16.73 2.48
N SER A 101 -28.38 -16.25 3.72
CA SER A 101 -29.33 -16.78 4.71
C SER A 101 -30.78 -16.34 4.45
N ALA A 102 -31.00 -15.29 3.66
CA ALA A 102 -32.32 -14.79 3.31
C ALA A 102 -32.95 -15.53 2.11
N GLU A 103 -32.16 -16.07 1.19
CA GLU A 103 -32.68 -16.82 0.02
C GLU A 103 -33.11 -18.25 0.36
N VAL A 104 -32.52 -18.91 1.36
CA VAL A 104 -32.86 -20.30 1.73
C VAL A 104 -34.14 -20.40 2.56
N ALA A 105 -34.60 -19.29 3.18
CA ALA A 105 -35.80 -19.29 4.03
C ALA A 105 -37.14 -19.13 3.26
N HIS A 106 -37.09 -18.99 1.92
CA HIS A 106 -38.26 -18.83 1.06
C HIS A 106 -38.36 -19.84 -0.10
N GLY A 107 -37.61 -20.95 -0.03
CA GLY A 107 -37.72 -22.09 -0.96
C GLY A 107 -38.55 -23.25 -0.42
#